data_AF-A0A7R9PP57-F1
#
_entry.id   AF-A0A7R9PP57-F1
#
_cell.length_a   1.000
_cell.length_b   1.000
_cell.length_c   1.000
_cell.angle_alpha   90.00
_cell.angle_beta   90.00
_cell.angle_gamma   90.00
#
_symmetry.space_group_name_H-M   'P 1'
#
loop_
_entity.id
_entity.type
_entity.pdbx_description
1 polymer ?
#
loop_
_entity_poly.entity_id
_entity_poly.type
_entity_poly.pdbx_seq_one_letter_code
_entity_poly.pdbx_strand_id
1 'polypeptide(L)'
;MSGLRGLNHQRWLDAFSEPHASIYTFGCCMALTDLSADGDYKLIIADLGTGATSIKLKVYKGTSLMTELTLLDVPTGIVTFHMDLNEPHVPAIGVASGPNIYIYKNLKPYFKFSLPLLDINPLEHDLWLEASLVRDKKLEVEVLYEMLQNVRQEVGFSNLTPRSQQLLLLERSKWQQFVSQHRDYPLKRQTVATCMTTLKKSMSEDYAVSCLVVGTESGEIFMLDPEAFTILETVE
;
A
#
# COMPACT_ATOMS: atom_id res chain seq x y z
N MET A 1 14.74 60.27 -18.00
CA MET A 1 13.78 59.39 -18.67
C MET A 1 13.68 58.10 -17.87
N SER A 2 12.48 57.88 -17.35
CA SER A 2 11.98 56.68 -16.69
C SER A 2 12.09 55.43 -17.57
N GLY A 3 12.44 54.29 -16.99
CA GLY A 3 12.40 52.99 -17.66
C GLY A 3 12.43 51.84 -16.66
N LEU A 4 11.24 51.54 -16.11
CA LEU A 4 10.91 50.46 -15.17
C LEU A 4 11.66 49.14 -15.43
N ARG A 5 12.46 48.69 -14.46
CA ARG A 5 12.69 47.26 -14.21
C ARG A 5 11.81 46.87 -13.03
N GLY A 6 10.67 46.25 -13.32
CA GLY A 6 9.73 45.76 -12.33
C GLY A 6 10.41 44.80 -11.36
N LEU A 7 10.35 45.13 -10.08
CA LEU A 7 10.74 44.31 -8.95
C LEU A 7 9.89 43.03 -8.95
N ASN A 8 10.49 41.88 -9.31
CA ASN A 8 9.94 40.57 -8.96
C ASN A 8 9.97 40.47 -7.42
N HIS A 9 8.91 40.95 -6.76
CA HIS A 9 8.77 40.83 -5.31
C HIS A 9 8.50 39.37 -4.99
N GLN A 10 9.56 38.66 -4.60
CA GLN A 10 9.47 37.31 -4.06
C GLN A 10 8.60 37.39 -2.78
N ARG A 11 7.40 36.80 -2.84
CA ARG A 11 6.41 36.82 -1.73
C ARG A 11 6.70 35.78 -0.66
N TRP A 12 7.66 34.90 -0.90
CA TRP A 12 8.05 33.81 -0.01
C TRP A 12 9.18 34.26 0.91
N LEU A 13 9.12 33.82 2.16
CA LEU A 13 10.22 33.91 3.10
C LEU A 13 10.93 32.57 3.13
N ASP A 14 12.23 32.57 2.81
CA ASP A 14 13.05 31.36 2.87
C ASP A 14 13.31 30.99 4.33
N ALA A 15 12.55 30.01 4.84
CA ALA A 15 12.63 29.59 6.23
C ALA A 15 13.81 28.65 6.50
N PHE A 16 13.97 27.62 5.67
CA PHE A 16 15.00 26.58 5.82
C PHE A 16 15.24 25.85 4.51
N SER A 17 16.49 25.45 4.24
CA SER A 17 16.87 24.62 3.10
C SER A 17 18.01 23.69 3.52
N GLU A 18 17.80 22.38 3.34
CA GLU A 18 18.81 21.34 3.62
C GLU A 18 18.96 20.41 2.41
N PRO A 19 19.92 20.69 1.51
CA PRO A 19 20.15 19.90 0.31
C PRO A 19 20.62 18.46 0.58
N HIS A 20 21.18 18.17 1.75
CA HIS A 20 21.79 16.87 2.06
C HIS A 20 20.86 15.90 2.80
N ALA A 21 19.60 16.28 3.06
CA ALA A 21 18.63 15.49 3.81
C ALA A 21 18.32 14.10 3.21
N SER A 22 18.61 13.88 1.92
CA SER A 22 18.51 12.58 1.23
C SER A 22 17.15 11.90 1.45
N ILE A 23 16.06 12.63 1.19
CA ILE A 23 14.68 12.15 1.33
C ILE A 23 14.15 11.79 -0.06
N TYR A 24 13.73 10.54 -0.25
CA TYR A 24 13.18 10.05 -1.51
C TYR A 24 11.71 9.69 -1.31
N THR A 25 10.80 10.58 -1.70
CA THR A 25 9.37 10.41 -1.42
C THR A 25 8.49 11.10 -2.46
N PHE A 26 7.18 10.86 -2.38
CA PHE A 26 6.14 11.54 -3.14
C PHE A 26 5.20 12.31 -2.21
N GLY A 27 4.43 13.25 -2.76
CA GLY A 27 3.48 14.04 -1.97
C GLY A 27 2.42 13.20 -1.24
N CYS A 28 1.99 12.07 -1.83
CA CYS A 28 1.06 11.13 -1.17
C CYS A 28 1.67 10.37 0.01
N CYS A 29 3.00 10.39 0.15
CA CYS A 29 3.77 9.76 1.22
C CYS A 29 4.26 10.77 2.25
N MET A 30 3.59 11.92 2.35
CA MET A 30 3.87 12.97 3.32
C MET A 30 2.58 13.38 4.03
N ALA A 31 2.68 13.63 5.34
CA ALA A 31 1.58 14.17 6.13
C ALA A 31 2.09 15.14 7.18
N LEU A 32 1.30 16.17 7.49
CA LEU A 32 1.60 17.13 8.54
C LEU A 32 0.51 17.02 9.62
N THR A 33 0.89 16.65 10.84
CA THR A 33 -0.08 16.46 11.91
C THR A 33 0.52 16.69 13.28
N ASP A 34 -0.33 17.05 14.24
CA ASP A 34 0.04 17.11 15.64
C ASP A 34 -0.05 15.72 16.28
N LEU A 35 1.02 14.93 16.18
CA LEU A 35 1.07 13.57 16.75
C LEU A 35 1.06 13.53 18.28
N SER A 36 1.13 14.68 18.96
CA SER A 36 1.22 14.74 20.43
C SER A 36 0.06 15.50 21.06
N ALA A 37 -0.84 16.07 20.25
CA ALA A 37 -1.91 16.95 20.68
C ALA A 37 -1.41 18.11 21.58
N ASP A 38 -0.21 18.63 21.28
CA ASP A 38 0.47 19.71 22.01
C ASP A 38 0.55 21.03 21.22
N GLY A 39 -0.06 21.08 20.04
CA GLY A 39 -0.01 22.19 19.09
C GLY A 39 1.24 22.19 18.20
N ASP A 40 2.18 21.25 18.40
CA ASP A 40 3.46 21.19 17.70
C ASP A 40 3.40 20.17 16.54
N TYR A 41 3.09 20.68 15.35
CA TYR A 41 2.91 19.86 14.15
C TYR A 41 4.22 19.23 13.70
N LYS A 42 4.15 17.93 13.38
CA LYS A 42 5.28 17.11 12.96
C LYS A 42 5.08 16.70 11.51
N LEU A 43 6.15 16.80 10.73
CA LEU A 43 6.16 16.37 9.33
C LEU A 43 6.53 14.88 9.27
N ILE A 44 5.61 14.07 8.77
CA ILE A 44 5.77 12.63 8.60
C ILE A 44 6.06 12.37 7.13
N ILE A 45 7.05 11.52 6.87
CA ILE A 45 7.49 11.18 5.52
C ILE A 45 7.75 9.69 5.46
N ALA A 46 7.12 8.98 4.54
CA ALA A 46 7.64 7.69 4.10
C ALA A 46 8.74 7.92 3.08
N ASP A 47 9.96 7.63 3.50
CA ASP A 47 11.13 7.59 2.64
C ASP A 47 11.22 6.21 1.98
N LEU A 48 11.19 6.21 0.64
CA LEU A 48 11.32 5.04 -0.22
C LEU A 48 12.75 4.48 -0.21
N GLY A 49 13.71 5.30 0.23
CA GLY A 49 15.12 4.95 0.15
C GLY A 49 15.63 4.84 -1.29
N THR A 50 16.77 4.18 -1.44
CA THR A 50 17.52 4.09 -2.71
C THR A 50 17.90 2.65 -3.08
N GLY A 51 17.42 1.67 -2.31
CA GLY A 51 17.87 0.27 -2.37
C GLY A 51 19.14 0.01 -1.56
N ALA A 52 20.03 0.99 -1.40
CA ALA A 52 21.12 0.95 -0.42
C ALA A 52 20.66 1.38 0.99
N THR A 53 19.70 2.30 1.04
CA THR A 53 19.02 2.74 2.26
C THR A 53 17.67 2.03 2.40
N SER A 54 17.32 1.65 3.63
CA SER A 54 16.04 1.01 3.92
C SER A 54 14.88 2.00 3.80
N ILE A 55 13.70 1.47 3.50
CA ILE A 55 12.44 2.21 3.49
C ILE A 55 12.09 2.56 4.95
N LYS A 56 11.80 3.84 5.23
CA LYS A 56 11.59 4.32 6.60
C LYS A 56 10.45 5.33 6.68
N LEU A 57 9.69 5.30 7.77
CA LEU A 57 8.82 6.37 8.20
C LEU A 57 9.65 7.34 9.06
N LYS A 58 9.97 8.51 8.50
CA LYS A 58 10.72 9.59 9.16
C LYS A 58 9.75 10.62 9.71
N VAL A 59 10.00 11.08 10.93
CA VAL A 59 9.21 12.12 11.59
C VAL A 59 10.12 13.28 11.93
N TYR A 60 9.81 14.47 11.43
CA TYR A 60 10.54 15.70 11.65
C TYR A 60 9.80 16.60 12.63
N LYS A 61 10.59 17.26 13.48
CA LYS A 61 10.14 18.29 14.42
C LYS A 61 10.97 19.55 14.17
N GLY A 62 10.32 20.61 13.69
CA GLY A 62 11.02 21.78 13.17
C GLY A 62 11.93 21.39 12.00
N THR A 63 13.22 21.72 12.10
CA THR A 63 14.24 21.43 11.07
C THR A 63 15.02 20.13 11.33
N SER A 64 14.69 19.38 12.38
CA SER A 64 15.44 18.21 12.84
C SER A 64 14.65 16.92 12.71
N LEU A 65 15.33 15.83 12.35
CA LEU A 65 14.75 14.48 12.39
C LEU A 65 14.54 14.05 13.84
N MET A 66 13.30 13.76 14.22
CA MET A 66 12.92 13.36 15.57
C MET A 66 12.99 11.84 15.74
N THR A 67 12.46 11.08 14.79
CA THR A 67 12.36 9.62 14.88
C THR A 67 12.32 9.01 13.48
N GLU A 68 12.81 7.78 13.36
CA GLU A 68 12.67 6.94 12.19
C GLU A 68 12.19 5.53 12.55
N LEU A 69 11.30 4.97 11.74
CA LEU A 69 10.79 3.60 11.88
C LEU A 69 11.00 2.87 10.57
N THR A 70 11.51 1.65 10.59
CA THR A 70 11.62 0.84 9.38
C THR A 70 10.24 0.40 8.91
N LEU A 71 9.93 0.64 7.63
CA LEU A 71 8.73 0.13 6.98
C LEU A 71 9.01 -1.26 6.39
N LEU A 72 7.97 -2.08 6.31
CA LEU A 72 8.10 -3.46 5.83
C LEU A 72 8.24 -3.55 4.31
N ASP A 73 7.60 -2.64 3.59
CA ASP A 73 7.54 -2.63 2.13
C ASP A 73 7.31 -1.20 1.63
N VAL A 74 7.35 -1.00 0.30
CA VAL A 74 7.23 0.29 -0.37
C VAL A 74 5.83 0.87 -0.13
N PRO A 75 5.72 2.06 0.48
CA PRO A 75 4.44 2.69 0.72
C PRO A 75 3.88 3.35 -0.53
N THR A 76 2.57 3.24 -0.72
CA THR A 76 1.82 3.89 -1.80
C THR A 76 1.12 5.17 -1.33
N GLY A 77 0.88 5.30 -0.03
CA GLY A 77 0.40 6.54 0.57
C GLY A 77 0.41 6.53 2.10
N ILE A 78 0.43 7.72 2.69
CA ILE A 78 0.28 7.95 4.12
C ILE A 78 -0.88 8.90 4.36
N VAL A 79 -1.66 8.60 5.39
CA VAL A 79 -2.67 9.51 5.92
C VAL A 79 -2.55 9.60 7.43
N THR A 80 -3.06 10.70 7.98
CA THR A 80 -3.23 10.88 9.42
C THR A 80 -4.71 11.04 9.72
N PHE A 81 -5.21 10.34 10.73
CA PHE A 81 -6.65 10.30 11.01
C PHE A 81 -6.91 10.12 12.51
N HIS A 82 -8.05 10.62 12.97
CA HIS A 82 -8.52 10.40 14.34
C HIS A 82 -9.38 9.14 14.36
N MET A 83 -8.99 8.20 15.23
CA MET A 83 -9.71 6.93 15.41
C MET A 83 -10.98 7.14 16.23
N ASP A 84 -10.86 7.92 17.30
CA ASP A 84 -11.90 8.17 18.29
C ASP A 84 -11.92 9.67 18.65
N LEU A 85 -12.83 10.08 19.53
CA LEU A 85 -12.93 11.44 20.07
C LEU A 85 -12.32 11.55 21.48
N ASN A 86 -11.46 10.62 21.88
CA ASN A 86 -10.88 10.66 23.22
C ASN A 86 -9.88 11.81 23.36
N GLU A 87 -9.85 12.44 24.53
CA GLU A 87 -8.81 13.40 24.88
C GLU A 87 -7.60 12.67 25.48
N PRO A 88 -6.36 13.03 25.10
CA PRO A 88 -6.00 14.02 24.07
C PRO A 88 -6.26 13.47 22.66
N HIS A 89 -6.73 14.32 21.74
CA HIS A 89 -7.06 13.98 20.34
C HIS A 89 -5.82 13.65 19.51
N VAL A 90 -5.17 12.53 19.82
CA VAL A 90 -3.94 12.12 19.15
C VAL A 90 -4.27 11.34 17.87
N PRO A 91 -3.82 11.81 16.70
CA PRO A 91 -4.07 11.11 15.45
C PRO A 91 -3.21 9.84 15.34
N ALA A 92 -3.75 8.86 14.62
CA ALA A 92 -3.01 7.71 14.14
C ALA A 92 -2.43 7.99 12.74
N ILE A 93 -1.39 7.23 12.37
CA ILE A 93 -0.80 7.24 11.04
C ILE A 93 -1.21 5.96 10.33
N GLY A 94 -1.88 6.08 9.19
CA GLY A 94 -2.13 4.96 8.27
C GLY A 94 -1.10 4.96 7.15
N VAL A 95 -0.45 3.82 6.92
CA VAL A 95 0.53 3.62 5.85
C VAL A 95 0.04 2.49 4.95
N ALA A 96 -0.33 2.80 3.71
CA ALA A 96 -0.71 1.80 2.72
C ALA A 96 0.57 1.27 2.03
N SER A 97 0.72 -0.06 1.97
CA SER A 97 1.86 -0.71 1.33
C SER A 97 1.50 -2.11 0.85
N GLY A 98 1.60 -2.32 -0.47
CA GLY A 98 1.16 -3.55 -1.12
C GLY A 98 -0.31 -3.87 -0.80
N PRO A 99 -0.65 -5.10 -0.38
CA PRO A 99 -2.02 -5.48 -0.02
C PRO A 99 -2.40 -5.09 1.42
N ASN A 100 -1.57 -4.35 2.14
CA ASN A 100 -1.72 -4.11 3.58
C ASN A 100 -1.80 -2.62 3.91
N ILE A 101 -2.46 -2.32 5.03
CA ILE A 101 -2.47 -0.99 5.65
C ILE A 101 -1.97 -1.15 7.08
N TYR A 102 -0.89 -0.45 7.38
CA TYR A 102 -0.23 -0.46 8.67
C TYR A 102 -0.63 0.79 9.44
N ILE A 103 -1.09 0.58 10.67
CA ILE A 103 -1.60 1.66 11.51
C ILE A 103 -0.63 1.83 12.67
N TYR A 104 -0.17 3.07 12.87
CA TYR A 104 0.73 3.44 13.94
C TYR A 104 0.04 4.41 14.88
N LYS A 105 0.05 4.10 16.18
CA LYS A 105 -0.44 4.98 17.24
C LYS A 105 0.75 5.34 18.14
N ASN A 106 0.96 6.62 18.41
CA ASN A 106 2.11 7.11 19.17
C ASN A 106 3.46 6.58 18.64
N LEU A 107 3.62 6.56 17.32
CA LEU A 107 4.81 6.05 16.62
C LEU A 107 5.14 4.57 16.89
N LYS A 108 4.16 3.78 17.34
CA LYS A 108 4.29 2.34 17.53
C LYS A 108 3.32 1.60 16.60
N PRO A 109 3.74 0.47 16.00
CA PRO A 109 2.81 -0.39 15.27
C PRO A 109 1.62 -0.76 16.17
N TYR A 110 0.41 -0.51 15.68
CA TYR A 110 -0.82 -0.72 16.42
C TYR A 110 -1.66 -1.83 15.78
N PHE A 111 -1.87 -1.75 14.46
CA PHE A 111 -2.69 -2.70 13.73
C PHE A 111 -2.20 -2.91 12.30
N LYS A 112 -2.54 -4.06 11.72
CA LYS A 112 -2.32 -4.38 10.32
C LYS A 112 -3.63 -4.87 9.71
N PHE A 113 -4.19 -4.08 8.80
CA PHE A 113 -5.28 -4.51 7.95
C PHE A 113 -4.72 -5.12 6.66
N SER A 114 -5.33 -6.21 6.18
CA SER A 114 -5.00 -6.80 4.88
C SER A 114 -6.24 -6.71 4.00
N LEU A 115 -6.09 -6.23 2.77
CA LEU A 115 -7.19 -6.14 1.81
C LEU A 115 -7.80 -7.53 1.57
N PRO A 116 -9.12 -7.62 1.30
CA PRO A 116 -9.78 -8.87 0.97
C PRO A 116 -9.09 -9.60 -0.19
N LEU A 117 -9.14 -10.93 -0.14
CA LEU A 117 -8.72 -11.74 -1.29
C LEU A 117 -9.78 -11.61 -2.39
N LEU A 118 -9.31 -11.57 -3.63
CA LEU A 118 -10.18 -11.61 -4.80
C LEU A 118 -10.56 -13.06 -5.12
N ASP A 119 -11.70 -13.22 -5.79
CA ASP A 119 -12.13 -14.51 -6.28
C ASP A 119 -11.16 -15.08 -7.32
N ILE A 120 -10.95 -16.39 -7.21
CA ILE A 120 -10.09 -17.18 -8.07
C ILE A 120 -10.98 -17.87 -9.10
N ASN A 121 -10.52 -17.92 -10.36
CA ASN A 121 -11.26 -18.63 -11.39
C ASN A 121 -11.38 -20.13 -11.02
N PRO A 122 -12.58 -20.73 -11.07
CA PRO A 122 -12.77 -22.13 -10.68
C PRO A 122 -11.95 -23.13 -11.52
N LEU A 123 -11.83 -22.89 -12.83
CA LEU A 123 -11.03 -23.77 -13.71
C LEU A 123 -9.55 -23.69 -13.35
N GLU A 124 -9.02 -22.48 -13.11
CA GLU A 124 -7.66 -22.32 -12.62
C GLU A 124 -7.44 -23.08 -11.31
N HIS A 125 -8.37 -22.95 -10.37
CA HIS A 125 -8.28 -23.61 -9.07
C HIS A 125 -8.23 -25.14 -9.22
N ASP A 126 -9.13 -25.72 -10.01
CA ASP A 126 -9.21 -27.16 -10.22
C ASP A 126 -7.95 -27.70 -10.90
N LEU A 127 -7.40 -26.99 -11.88
CA LEU A 127 -6.14 -27.34 -12.55
C LEU A 127 -4.97 -27.43 -11.55
N TRP A 128 -4.85 -26.47 -10.64
CA TRP A 128 -3.80 -26.51 -9.61
C TRP A 128 -4.05 -27.58 -8.55
N LEU A 129 -5.31 -27.87 -8.23
CA LEU A 129 -5.68 -28.94 -7.32
C LEU A 129 -5.30 -30.30 -7.90
N GLU A 130 -5.65 -30.56 -9.16
CA GLU A 130 -5.25 -31.78 -9.88
C GLU A 130 -3.72 -31.92 -9.94
N ALA A 131 -3.01 -30.83 -10.22
CA ALA A 131 -1.55 -30.80 -10.24
C ALA A 131 -0.90 -31.11 -8.88
N SER A 132 -1.57 -30.81 -7.76
CA SER A 132 -1.11 -31.19 -6.41
C SER A 132 -1.32 -32.67 -6.13
N LEU A 133 -2.40 -33.27 -6.64
CA LEU A 133 -2.74 -34.67 -6.40
C LEU A 133 -1.82 -35.63 -7.17
N VAL A 134 -1.38 -35.27 -8.38
CA VAL A 134 -0.56 -36.17 -9.20
C VAL A 134 0.93 -35.87 -9.06
N ARG A 135 1.67 -36.84 -8.49
CA ARG A 135 3.01 -36.59 -7.95
C ARG A 135 4.17 -36.76 -8.95
N ASP A 136 4.00 -37.54 -10.02
CA ASP A 136 5.15 -38.15 -10.73
C ASP A 136 5.15 -38.12 -12.28
N LYS A 137 4.37 -37.29 -12.96
CA LYS A 137 4.36 -37.26 -14.45
C LYS A 137 4.75 -35.90 -15.02
N LYS A 138 5.93 -35.82 -15.65
CA LYS A 138 6.39 -34.63 -16.40
C LYS A 138 5.36 -34.14 -17.43
N LEU A 139 4.75 -35.07 -18.18
CA LEU A 139 3.73 -34.78 -19.19
C LEU A 139 2.51 -34.00 -18.66
N GLU A 140 2.24 -34.02 -17.36
CA GLU A 140 1.11 -33.27 -16.78
C GLU A 140 1.40 -31.78 -16.62
N VAL A 141 2.67 -31.37 -16.53
CA VAL A 141 3.02 -29.95 -16.41
C VAL A 141 2.84 -29.21 -17.73
N GLU A 142 3.17 -29.84 -18.86
CA GLU A 142 2.82 -29.30 -20.18
C GLU A 142 1.31 -29.15 -20.37
N VAL A 143 0.52 -30.16 -19.97
CA VAL A 143 -0.94 -30.12 -20.08
C VAL A 143 -1.52 -29.03 -19.17
N LEU A 144 -1.04 -28.92 -17.93
CA LEU A 144 -1.39 -27.85 -17.01
C LEU A 144 -1.12 -26.47 -17.63
N TYR A 145 0.06 -26.28 -18.23
CA TYR A 145 0.41 -25.03 -18.90
C TYR A 145 -0.53 -24.71 -20.07
N GLU A 146 -0.81 -25.68 -20.95
CA GLU A 146 -1.73 -25.49 -22.08
C GLU A 146 -3.15 -25.15 -21.60
N MET A 147 -3.64 -25.85 -20.57
CA MET A 147 -4.96 -25.56 -19.98
C MET A 147 -5.00 -24.18 -19.33
N LEU A 148 -3.95 -23.78 -18.59
CA LEU A 148 -3.85 -22.42 -18.03
C LEU A 148 -3.75 -21.34 -19.12
N GLN A 149 -3.14 -21.62 -20.27
CA GLN A 149 -3.16 -20.71 -21.42
C GLN A 149 -4.57 -20.57 -22.01
N ASN A 150 -5.38 -21.62 -22.01
CA ASN A 150 -6.78 -21.51 -22.43
C ASN A 150 -7.58 -20.67 -21.43
N VAL A 151 -7.43 -20.92 -20.12
CA VAL A 151 -8.05 -20.08 -19.08
C VAL A 151 -7.62 -18.61 -19.23
N ARG A 152 -6.33 -18.35 -19.49
CA ARG A 152 -5.82 -17.01 -19.77
C ARG A 152 -6.54 -16.33 -20.95
N GLN A 153 -6.83 -17.07 -22.02
CA GLN A 153 -7.53 -16.50 -23.18
C GLN A 153 -8.98 -16.15 -22.84
N GLU A 154 -9.62 -16.91 -21.96
CA GLU A 154 -11.01 -16.68 -21.54
C GLU A 154 -11.15 -15.52 -20.55
N VAL A 155 -10.35 -15.49 -19.48
CA VAL A 155 -10.49 -14.48 -18.40
C VAL A 155 -9.50 -13.32 -18.48
N GLY A 156 -8.47 -13.44 -19.30
CA GLY A 156 -7.38 -12.47 -19.39
C GLY A 156 -6.27 -12.70 -18.37
N PHE A 157 -5.06 -12.23 -18.70
CA PHE A 157 -3.86 -12.49 -17.90
C PHE A 157 -3.92 -11.89 -16.49
N SER A 158 -4.46 -10.67 -16.32
CA SER A 158 -4.57 -9.98 -15.03
C SER A 158 -5.57 -10.63 -14.06
N ASN A 159 -6.45 -11.49 -14.56
CA ASN A 159 -7.46 -12.16 -13.74
C ASN A 159 -7.02 -13.52 -13.18
N LEU A 160 -5.86 -14.01 -13.61
CA LEU A 160 -5.24 -15.21 -13.05
C LEU A 160 -4.53 -14.91 -11.73
N THR A 161 -4.30 -15.93 -10.92
CA THR A 161 -3.46 -15.79 -9.72
C THR A 161 -2.00 -15.50 -10.09
N PRO A 162 -1.23 -14.84 -9.19
CA PRO A 162 0.20 -14.60 -9.42
C PRO A 162 0.99 -15.89 -9.71
N ARG A 163 0.54 -17.04 -9.16
CA ARG A 163 1.17 -18.33 -9.39
C ARG A 163 1.04 -18.77 -10.86
N SER A 164 -0.17 -18.71 -11.41
CA SER A 164 -0.40 -19.03 -12.82
C SER A 164 0.32 -18.04 -13.72
N GLN A 165 0.24 -16.74 -13.43
CA GLN A 165 0.95 -15.72 -14.19
C GLN A 165 2.46 -15.98 -14.23
N GLN A 166 3.08 -16.33 -13.11
CA GLN A 166 4.50 -16.68 -13.04
C GLN A 166 4.81 -17.93 -13.87
N LEU A 167 4.03 -19.01 -13.75
CA LEU A 167 4.24 -20.21 -14.56
C LEU A 167 4.16 -19.91 -16.06
N LEU A 168 3.20 -19.09 -16.48
CA LEU A 168 3.00 -18.73 -17.89
C LEU A 168 4.12 -17.84 -18.46
N LEU A 169 4.85 -17.11 -17.61
CA LEU A 169 5.98 -16.27 -17.99
C LEU A 169 7.34 -16.98 -17.88
N LEU A 170 7.40 -18.11 -17.19
CA LEU A 170 8.63 -18.86 -17.00
C LEU A 170 9.03 -19.64 -18.26
N GLU A 171 10.33 -19.83 -18.43
CA GLU A 171 10.88 -20.71 -19.46
C GLU A 171 10.51 -22.17 -19.20
N ARG A 172 10.26 -22.92 -20.28
CA ARG A 172 9.87 -24.34 -20.24
C ARG A 172 10.79 -25.23 -19.40
N SER A 173 12.08 -24.92 -19.36
CA SER A 173 13.08 -25.63 -18.56
C SER A 173 12.80 -25.58 -17.05
N LYS A 174 12.10 -24.55 -16.57
CA LYS A 174 11.84 -24.28 -15.15
C LYS A 174 10.44 -24.68 -14.68
N TRP A 175 9.53 -25.05 -15.59
CA TRP A 175 8.13 -25.33 -15.24
C TRP A 175 8.00 -26.43 -14.19
N GLN A 176 8.69 -27.56 -14.38
CA GLN A 176 8.62 -28.70 -13.47
C GLN A 176 9.02 -28.31 -12.04
N GLN A 177 10.13 -27.58 -11.91
CA GLN A 177 10.64 -27.12 -10.63
C GLN A 177 9.63 -26.17 -9.98
N PHE A 178 9.12 -25.20 -10.74
CA PHE A 178 8.15 -24.23 -10.23
C PHE A 178 6.88 -24.91 -9.73
N VAL A 179 6.27 -25.79 -10.53
CA VAL A 179 5.04 -26.50 -10.13
C VAL A 179 5.28 -27.36 -8.90
N SER A 180 6.39 -28.10 -8.84
CA SER A 180 6.70 -28.95 -7.68
C SER A 180 6.85 -28.16 -6.38
N GLN A 181 7.32 -26.92 -6.45
CA GLN A 181 7.52 -26.06 -5.28
C GLN A 181 6.21 -25.40 -4.82
N HIS A 182 5.29 -25.10 -5.75
CA HIS A 182 4.14 -24.26 -5.46
C HIS A 182 2.80 -24.99 -5.42
N ARG A 183 2.70 -26.22 -5.96
CA ARG A 183 1.43 -26.96 -6.07
C ARG A 183 0.73 -27.20 -4.74
N ASP A 184 1.48 -27.38 -3.65
CA ASP A 184 0.93 -27.75 -2.35
C ASP A 184 0.47 -26.54 -1.51
N TYR A 185 0.72 -25.32 -1.99
CA TYR A 185 0.27 -24.11 -1.31
C TYR A 185 -1.12 -23.70 -1.80
N PRO A 186 -1.98 -23.14 -0.92
CA PRO A 186 -3.27 -22.62 -1.35
C PRO A 186 -3.09 -21.48 -2.35
N LEU A 187 -3.92 -21.45 -3.39
CA LEU A 187 -3.97 -20.32 -4.31
C LEU A 187 -4.54 -19.10 -3.58
N LYS A 188 -3.98 -17.94 -3.89
CA LYS A 188 -4.45 -16.65 -3.37
C LYS A 188 -4.37 -15.63 -4.49
N ARG A 189 -5.40 -14.81 -4.59
CA ARG A 189 -5.41 -13.64 -5.45
C ARG A 189 -5.60 -12.41 -4.56
N GLN A 190 -4.62 -11.51 -4.61
CA GLN A 190 -4.59 -10.30 -3.79
C GLN A 190 -4.57 -9.09 -4.70
N THR A 191 -5.29 -8.05 -4.30
CA THR A 191 -5.15 -6.71 -4.87
C THR A 191 -4.17 -5.90 -4.02
N VAL A 192 -3.67 -4.79 -4.56
CA VAL A 192 -2.77 -3.88 -3.85
C VAL A 192 -3.38 -2.49 -3.74
N ALA A 193 -3.10 -1.79 -2.64
CA ALA A 193 -3.52 -0.42 -2.45
C ALA A 193 -2.69 0.52 -3.33
N THR A 194 -3.34 1.30 -4.18
CA THR A 194 -2.68 2.25 -5.10
C THR A 194 -2.73 3.67 -4.58
N CYS A 195 -3.80 4.03 -3.86
CA CYS A 195 -3.96 5.32 -3.22
C CYS A 195 -4.75 5.18 -1.91
N MET A 196 -4.56 6.16 -1.02
CA MET A 196 -5.26 6.21 0.27
C MET A 196 -5.55 7.66 0.63
N THR A 197 -6.74 7.91 1.17
CA THR A 197 -7.17 9.20 1.70
C THR A 197 -8.04 8.99 2.93
N THR A 198 -8.50 10.08 3.54
CA THR A 198 -9.43 10.06 4.68
C THR A 198 -10.73 10.75 4.32
N LEU A 199 -11.82 10.30 4.96
CA LEU A 199 -13.13 10.92 4.85
C LEU A 199 -13.71 11.11 6.26
N LYS A 200 -14.12 12.34 6.59
CA LYS A 200 -14.73 12.60 7.91
C LYS A 200 -16.04 11.83 8.04
N LYS A 201 -16.19 11.05 9.12
CA LYS A 201 -17.29 10.08 9.29
C LYS A 201 -18.64 10.76 9.54
N SER A 202 -18.66 11.71 10.48
CA SER A 202 -19.92 12.31 10.97
C SER A 202 -19.91 13.83 11.04
N MET A 203 -18.75 14.44 11.30
CA MET A 203 -18.63 15.89 11.55
C MET A 203 -17.59 16.50 10.63
N SER A 204 -17.73 17.79 10.31
CA SER A 204 -16.79 18.53 9.45
C SER A 204 -15.63 19.16 10.22
N GLU A 205 -15.55 18.97 11.54
CA GLU A 205 -14.51 19.51 12.43
C GLU A 205 -13.14 18.86 12.21
N ASP A 206 -12.06 19.53 12.59
CA ASP A 206 -10.70 19.08 12.30
C ASP A 206 -10.28 17.83 13.09
N TYR A 207 -10.77 17.68 14.32
CA TYR A 207 -10.54 16.50 15.16
C TYR A 207 -11.62 15.43 14.99
N ALA A 208 -12.51 15.60 14.01
CA ALA A 208 -13.55 14.61 13.76
C ALA A 208 -12.95 13.27 13.36
N VAL A 209 -13.56 12.20 13.86
CA VAL A 209 -13.26 10.82 13.48
C VAL A 209 -13.34 10.67 11.97
N SER A 210 -12.31 10.08 11.38
CA SER A 210 -12.14 10.01 9.92
C SER A 210 -11.90 8.58 9.47
N CYS A 211 -12.76 8.09 8.58
CA CYS A 211 -12.63 6.79 7.94
C CYS A 211 -11.44 6.77 6.97
N LEU A 212 -10.84 5.60 6.78
CA LEU A 212 -9.85 5.40 5.73
C LEU A 212 -10.55 5.04 4.43
N VAL A 213 -10.12 5.64 3.33
CA VAL A 213 -10.61 5.34 1.98
C VAL A 213 -9.43 4.88 1.14
N VAL A 214 -9.54 3.70 0.55
CA VAL A 214 -8.41 3.00 -0.09
C VAL A 214 -8.83 2.59 -1.49
N GLY A 215 -8.13 3.10 -2.50
CA GLY A 215 -8.29 2.63 -3.88
C GLY A 215 -7.31 1.51 -4.18
N THR A 216 -7.74 0.51 -4.95
CA THR A 216 -6.93 -0.67 -5.26
C THR A 216 -6.65 -0.83 -6.75
N GLU A 217 -5.68 -1.68 -7.08
CA GLU A 217 -5.36 -2.04 -8.47
C GLU A 217 -6.50 -2.76 -9.18
N SER A 218 -7.35 -3.48 -8.43
CA SER A 218 -8.53 -4.18 -8.97
C SER A 218 -9.67 -3.25 -9.37
N GLY A 219 -9.57 -1.94 -9.08
CA GLY A 219 -10.59 -0.94 -9.39
C GLY A 219 -11.58 -0.70 -8.26
N GLU A 220 -11.48 -1.44 -7.16
CA GLU A 220 -12.38 -1.29 -6.01
C GLU A 220 -11.90 -0.17 -5.07
N ILE A 221 -12.86 0.48 -4.42
CA ILE A 221 -12.61 1.44 -3.34
C ILE A 221 -13.19 0.89 -2.05
N PHE A 222 -12.34 0.72 -1.04
CA PHE A 222 -12.72 0.27 0.29
C PHE A 222 -12.80 1.43 1.27
N MET A 223 -13.90 1.54 2.00
CA MET A 223 -14.04 2.43 3.15
C MET A 223 -13.90 1.61 4.43
N LEU A 224 -12.94 1.96 5.28
CA LEU A 224 -12.66 1.24 6.53
C LEU A 224 -13.11 2.04 7.74
N ASP A 225 -13.64 1.31 8.73
CA ASP A 225 -13.98 1.88 10.03
C ASP A 225 -12.71 2.33 10.78
N PRO A 226 -12.70 3.54 11.35
CA PRO A 226 -11.52 4.10 12.00
C PRO A 226 -11.10 3.44 13.32
N GLU A 227 -11.96 2.65 13.97
CA GLU A 227 -11.66 1.96 15.22
C GLU A 227 -11.51 0.46 15.02
N ALA A 228 -12.50 -0.17 14.38
CA ALA A 228 -12.56 -1.61 14.17
C ALA A 228 -11.72 -2.08 12.96
N PHE A 229 -11.39 -1.16 12.04
CA PHE A 229 -10.72 -1.45 10.77
C PHE A 229 -11.40 -2.54 9.94
N THR A 230 -12.71 -2.64 10.09
CA THR A 230 -13.56 -3.47 9.23
C THR A 230 -14.02 -2.66 8.03
N ILE A 231 -14.33 -3.34 6.93
CA ILE A 231 -14.90 -2.69 5.75
C ILE A 231 -16.31 -2.22 6.10
N LEU A 232 -16.55 -0.92 5.95
CA LEU A 232 -17.87 -0.30 6.06
C LEU A 232 -18.63 -0.42 4.74
N GLU A 233 -17.94 -0.15 3.63
CA GLU A 233 -18.51 -0.12 2.29
C GLU A 233 -17.44 -0.45 1.25
N THR A 234 -17.84 -1.12 0.16
CA THR A 234 -17.03 -1.37 -1.03
C THR A 234 -17.73 -0.73 -2.23
N VAL A 235 -16.99 0.03 -3.03
CA VAL A 235 -17.49 0.63 -4.28
C VAL A 235 -16.70 0.05 -5.46
N GLU A 236 -17.42 -0.36 -6.49
CA GLU A 236 -16.90 -0.89 -7.77
C GLU A 236 -16.97 0.14 -8.89
#